data_AF-A0A965EHC2-F1
#
_entry.id   AF-A0A965EHC2-F1
#
_cell.length_a   1.000
_cell.length_b   1.000
_cell.length_c   1.000
_cell.angle_alpha   90.00
_cell.angle_beta   90.00
_cell.angle_gamma   90.00
#
_symmetry.space_group_name_H-M   'P 1'
#
loop_
_entity.id
_entity.type
_entity.pdbx_description
1 polymer ?
#
loop_
_entity_poly.entity_id
_entity_poly.type
_entity_poly.pdbx_seq_one_letter_code
_entity_poly.pdbx_strand_id
1 'polypeptide(L)'
;MTKENIASGDPMAVYKKRNQVDMFLGITLNNLMVAFRTFVFGVFFSIGTLGILLYNGIMVGCFQYFFIERGLFVESALTIWLHGTLEISSIILAGGAGLVLGSGLLFPGTYTRLQAFQLSAMRSLKIMLGISPLFVIAGLIESFLTRYTEVPDILRLFLIILSATFIIGYFVVYPWLKSRSGYSQPLEEEKIAADSYEPLQYNRIKSNAEILKDAFLFYKLKAGKIMPWVLGVSFAIALIQVLRNDFTGDAQFYGEWWQYILSNLYYALQVNDYATALLLAIASAIICYRTFKLSHENAYQQKVPFKTGWFSFSLLLSLCLYFGILWLEDFSTLLLMFGSLFILLFGYTLFVNRHSISFWNFYTETIGARTGQVFGLQFILLLLSFSFLLILSAPLIYMYSSVLQWNFSADDKWTQGIVHFFEIFIKVVSFYLVLPIFTISASFLFHSNREIASAESLKKDIEELDFTKA
;
A
#
# COMPACT_ATOMS: atom_id res chain seq x y z
N MET A 1 -8.49 15.56 30.93
CA MET A 1 -9.67 14.72 30.59
C MET A 1 -9.94 13.59 31.61
N THR A 2 -9.25 12.45 31.62
CA THR A 2 -9.61 11.31 32.52
C THR A 2 -9.53 11.64 34.01
N LYS A 3 -8.52 12.40 34.45
CA LYS A 3 -8.41 12.86 35.86
C LYS A 3 -9.55 13.82 36.25
N GLU A 4 -10.01 14.66 35.34
CA GLU A 4 -11.13 15.59 35.56
C GLU A 4 -12.47 14.84 35.61
N ASN A 5 -12.66 13.85 34.74
CA ASN A 5 -13.85 12.97 34.74
C ASN A 5 -13.98 12.17 36.04
N ILE A 6 -12.85 11.67 36.56
CA ILE A 6 -12.81 11.01 37.87
C ILE A 6 -13.14 12.01 38.99
N ALA A 7 -12.60 13.23 38.93
CA ALA A 7 -12.89 14.28 39.92
C ALA A 7 -14.36 14.75 39.89
N SER A 8 -15.03 14.65 38.74
CA SER A 8 -16.46 14.98 38.59
C SER A 8 -17.40 13.81 38.91
N GLY A 9 -16.89 12.66 39.36
CA GLY A 9 -17.70 11.50 39.73
C GLY A 9 -18.24 10.67 38.56
N ASP A 10 -17.80 10.93 37.32
CA ASP A 10 -18.17 10.13 36.14
C ASP A 10 -16.92 9.75 35.34
N PRO A 11 -16.15 8.75 35.81
CA PRO A 11 -14.89 8.32 35.18
C PRO A 11 -15.04 7.94 33.70
N MET A 12 -16.25 7.55 33.28
CA MET A 12 -16.58 7.04 31.93
C MET A 12 -17.25 8.09 31.04
N ALA A 13 -17.24 9.37 31.43
CA ALA A 13 -17.86 10.47 30.69
C ALA A 13 -17.36 10.64 29.24
N VAL A 14 -16.21 10.05 28.87
CA VAL A 14 -15.70 10.05 27.48
C VAL A 14 -16.67 9.36 26.52
N TYR A 15 -17.37 8.32 26.98
CA TYR A 15 -18.30 7.53 26.17
C TYR A 15 -19.72 8.16 26.03
N LYS A 16 -20.00 9.25 26.75
CA LYS A 16 -21.35 9.84 26.86
C LYS A 16 -21.58 11.10 26.01
N LYS A 17 -20.54 11.67 25.40
CA LYS A 17 -20.57 13.02 24.80
C LYS A 17 -20.80 13.08 23.27
N ARG A 18 -20.80 11.97 22.54
CA ARG A 18 -20.94 11.93 21.06
C ARG A 18 -22.26 11.31 20.59
N ASN A 19 -22.70 11.69 19.39
CA ASN A 19 -23.84 11.08 18.70
C ASN A 19 -23.59 9.58 18.46
N GLN A 20 -24.61 8.75 18.70
CA GLN A 20 -24.51 7.28 18.78
C GLN A 20 -24.13 6.63 17.46
N VAL A 21 -24.69 7.11 16.35
CA VAL A 21 -24.41 6.57 15.00
C VAL A 21 -23.00 6.96 14.55
N ASP A 22 -22.59 8.20 14.82
CA ASP A 22 -21.25 8.70 14.48
C ASP A 22 -20.17 7.99 15.31
N MET A 23 -20.47 7.73 16.59
CA MET A 23 -19.61 6.97 17.49
C MET A 23 -19.51 5.50 17.04
N PHE A 24 -20.63 4.88 16.67
CA PHE A 24 -20.68 3.51 16.14
C PHE A 24 -19.82 3.34 14.89
N LEU A 25 -20.03 4.19 13.88
CA LEU A 25 -19.28 4.11 12.64
C LEU A 25 -17.80 4.43 12.89
N GLY A 26 -17.49 5.47 13.68
CA GLY A 26 -16.12 5.87 13.98
C GLY A 26 -15.32 4.79 14.70
N ILE A 27 -15.89 4.20 15.75
CA ILE A 27 -15.23 3.17 16.55
C ILE A 27 -15.10 1.86 15.77
N THR A 28 -16.18 1.42 15.11
CA THR A 28 -16.15 0.19 14.30
C THR A 28 -15.08 0.26 13.23
N LEU A 29 -15.00 1.38 12.50
CA LEU A 29 -13.97 1.58 11.48
C LEU A 29 -12.57 1.68 12.07
N ASN A 30 -12.41 2.35 13.22
CA ASN A 30 -11.13 2.43 13.91
C ASN A 30 -10.62 1.04 14.31
N ASN A 31 -11.47 0.22 14.92
CA ASN A 31 -11.09 -1.11 15.41
C ASN A 31 -10.83 -2.07 14.25
N LEU A 32 -11.63 -1.99 13.18
CA LEU A 32 -11.36 -2.71 11.94
C LEU A 32 -10.03 -2.28 11.32
N MET A 33 -9.69 -0.99 11.36
CA MET A 33 -8.42 -0.47 10.86
C MET A 33 -7.24 -0.95 11.71
N VAL A 34 -7.37 -1.00 13.04
CA VAL A 34 -6.35 -1.57 13.94
C VAL A 34 -6.13 -3.05 13.63
N ALA A 35 -7.21 -3.82 13.46
CA ALA A 35 -7.14 -5.23 13.12
C ALA A 35 -6.50 -5.45 11.74
N PHE A 36 -6.94 -4.70 10.72
CA PHE A 36 -6.39 -4.76 9.37
C PHE A 36 -4.91 -4.39 9.33
N ARG A 37 -4.50 -3.34 10.06
CA ARG A 37 -3.08 -3.00 10.26
C ARG A 37 -2.36 -4.20 10.85
N THR A 38 -2.77 -4.66 12.04
CA THR A 38 -2.15 -5.80 12.75
C THR A 38 -1.93 -7.00 11.82
N PHE A 39 -2.92 -7.30 10.98
CA PHE A 39 -2.86 -8.32 9.94
C PHE A 39 -1.83 -8.03 8.82
N VAL A 40 -1.95 -6.88 8.13
CA VAL A 40 -1.07 -6.53 7.00
C VAL A 40 0.40 -6.41 7.42
N PHE A 41 0.66 -6.02 8.68
CA PHE A 41 2.01 -5.99 9.23
C PHE A 41 2.69 -7.36 9.32
N GLY A 42 1.95 -8.45 9.06
CA GLY A 42 2.49 -9.78 8.88
C GLY A 42 3.49 -9.88 7.73
N VAL A 43 3.36 -9.03 6.70
CA VAL A 43 4.27 -8.98 5.54
C VAL A 43 5.73 -8.74 5.96
N PHE A 44 5.97 -8.09 7.10
CA PHE A 44 7.30 -7.88 7.67
C PHE A 44 7.77 -9.10 8.47
N PHE A 45 7.66 -10.28 7.86
CA PHE A 45 8.08 -11.55 8.45
C PHE A 45 7.46 -11.78 9.84
N SER A 46 6.18 -11.43 10.00
CA SER A 46 5.41 -11.53 11.26
C SER A 46 5.86 -10.62 12.41
N ILE A 47 7.04 -9.99 12.35
CA ILE A 47 7.58 -9.13 13.41
C ILE A 47 6.70 -7.89 13.62
N GLY A 48 6.21 -7.29 12.53
CA GLY A 48 5.34 -6.11 12.59
C GLY A 48 4.05 -6.40 13.36
N THR A 49 3.38 -7.51 13.05
CA THR A 49 2.19 -7.98 13.77
C THR A 49 2.47 -8.17 15.27
N LEU A 50 3.57 -8.83 15.62
CA LEU A 50 3.94 -9.06 17.02
C LEU A 50 4.17 -7.75 17.77
N GLY A 51 4.85 -6.78 17.15
CA GLY A 51 5.08 -5.46 17.74
C GLY A 51 3.77 -4.74 18.05
N ILE A 52 2.79 -4.79 17.15
CA ILE A 52 1.47 -4.15 17.36
C ILE A 52 0.69 -4.84 18.47
N LEU A 53 0.68 -6.17 18.51
CA LEU A 53 0.01 -6.92 19.59
C LEU A 53 0.62 -6.60 20.95
N LEU A 54 1.96 -6.55 21.04
CA LEU A 54 2.67 -6.21 22.27
C LEU A 54 2.31 -4.81 22.76
N TYR A 55 2.32 -3.82 21.86
CA TYR A 55 1.97 -2.44 22.20
C TYR A 55 0.53 -2.31 22.70
N ASN A 56 -0.43 -2.89 21.98
CA ASN A 56 -1.83 -2.85 22.41
C ASN A 56 -2.03 -3.56 23.76
N GLY A 57 -1.32 -4.68 23.98
CA GLY A 57 -1.33 -5.37 25.27
C GLY A 57 -0.78 -4.51 26.42
N ILE A 58 0.36 -3.85 26.21
CA ILE A 58 0.94 -2.93 27.21
C ILE A 58 0.01 -1.76 27.47
N MET A 59 -0.56 -1.16 26.43
CA MET A 59 -1.48 -0.02 26.54
C MET A 59 -2.72 -0.36 27.38
N VAL A 60 -3.39 -1.49 27.08
CA VAL A 60 -4.55 -1.96 27.85
C VAL A 60 -4.14 -2.30 29.29
N GLY A 61 -2.98 -2.93 29.48
CA GLY A 61 -2.43 -3.25 30.81
C GLY A 61 -2.20 -2.01 31.67
N CYS A 62 -1.53 -0.99 31.11
CA CYS A 62 -1.30 0.29 31.76
C CYS A 62 -2.61 1.02 32.09
N PHE A 63 -3.57 1.00 31.16
CA PHE A 63 -4.91 1.57 31.40
C PHE A 63 -5.61 0.88 32.57
N GLN A 64 -5.63 -0.45 32.61
CA GLN A 64 -6.28 -1.19 33.70
C GLN A 64 -5.56 -0.95 35.04
N TYR A 65 -4.23 -0.93 35.05
CA TYR A 65 -3.43 -0.67 36.24
C TYR A 65 -3.72 0.71 36.84
N PHE A 66 -3.88 1.73 36.00
CA PHE A 66 -4.26 3.07 36.45
C PHE A 66 -5.58 3.09 37.24
N PHE A 67 -6.59 2.31 36.84
CA PHE A 67 -7.84 2.21 37.60
C PHE A 67 -7.72 1.35 38.85
N ILE A 68 -6.83 0.35 38.87
CA ILE A 68 -6.51 -0.41 40.07
C ILE A 68 -5.95 0.52 41.16
N GLU A 69 -4.99 1.38 40.81
CA GLU A 69 -4.38 2.34 41.74
C GLU A 69 -5.41 3.32 42.35
N ARG A 70 -6.49 3.58 41.63
CA ARG A 70 -7.58 4.49 42.06
C ARG A 70 -8.74 3.78 42.77
N GLY A 71 -8.66 2.46 42.99
CA GLY A 71 -9.74 1.69 43.61
C GLY A 71 -10.98 1.50 42.71
N LEU A 72 -10.85 1.67 41.40
CA LEU A 72 -11.94 1.65 40.41
C LEU A 72 -11.85 0.43 39.46
N PHE A 73 -11.22 -0.65 39.91
CA PHE A 73 -10.98 -1.84 39.07
C PHE A 73 -12.26 -2.48 38.54
N VAL A 74 -13.26 -2.70 39.40
CA VAL A 74 -14.50 -3.41 39.01
C VAL A 74 -15.26 -2.63 37.95
N GLU A 75 -15.47 -1.33 38.16
CA GLU A 75 -16.22 -0.49 37.23
C GLU A 75 -15.51 -0.34 35.87
N SER A 76 -14.18 -0.16 35.90
CA SER A 76 -13.39 -0.12 34.66
C SER A 76 -13.42 -1.46 33.92
N ALA A 77 -13.22 -2.58 34.62
CA ALA A 77 -13.23 -3.90 34.01
C ALA A 77 -14.60 -4.23 33.38
N LEU A 78 -15.72 -4.01 34.10
CA LEU A 78 -17.05 -4.28 33.56
C LEU A 78 -17.37 -3.41 32.35
N THR A 79 -16.90 -2.16 32.33
CA THR A 79 -17.13 -1.25 31.21
C THR A 79 -16.31 -1.64 29.97
N ILE A 80 -15.03 -1.95 30.14
CA ILE A 80 -14.12 -2.30 29.05
C ILE A 80 -14.51 -3.66 28.45
N TRP A 81 -14.67 -4.68 29.29
CA TRP A 81 -14.84 -6.05 28.80
C TRP A 81 -16.22 -6.29 28.17
N LEU A 82 -17.19 -5.40 28.37
CA LEU A 82 -18.53 -5.50 27.78
C LEU A 82 -18.48 -5.60 26.25
N HIS A 83 -17.68 -4.75 25.60
CA HIS A 83 -17.38 -4.82 24.16
C HIS A 83 -15.97 -5.40 23.91
N GLY A 84 -15.02 -5.12 24.80
CA GLY A 84 -13.62 -5.53 24.69
C GLY A 84 -13.40 -7.04 24.62
N THR A 85 -14.33 -7.85 25.14
CA THR A 85 -14.26 -9.31 25.01
C THR A 85 -14.30 -9.75 23.54
N LEU A 86 -15.17 -9.14 22.72
CA LEU A 86 -15.22 -9.43 21.29
C LEU A 86 -14.09 -8.73 20.53
N GLU A 87 -13.84 -7.46 20.85
CA GLU A 87 -12.88 -6.63 20.13
C GLU A 87 -11.44 -7.10 20.32
N ILE A 88 -10.97 -7.22 21.56
CA ILE A 88 -9.59 -7.60 21.87
C ILE A 88 -9.31 -9.02 21.35
N SER A 89 -10.26 -9.93 21.51
CA SER A 89 -10.16 -11.28 20.95
C SER A 89 -10.04 -11.26 19.42
N SER A 90 -10.82 -10.41 18.76
CA SER A 90 -10.76 -10.24 17.31
C SER A 90 -9.43 -9.63 16.87
N ILE A 91 -8.85 -8.69 17.61
CA ILE A 91 -7.50 -8.15 17.36
C ILE A 91 -6.44 -9.25 17.51
N ILE A 92 -6.54 -10.11 18.53
CA ILE A 92 -5.63 -11.25 18.71
C ILE A 92 -5.74 -12.22 17.52
N LEU A 93 -6.95 -12.51 17.04
CA LEU A 93 -7.17 -13.35 15.86
C LEU A 93 -6.66 -12.69 14.57
N ALA A 94 -6.81 -11.37 14.42
CA ALA A 94 -6.20 -10.59 13.34
C ALA A 94 -4.66 -10.66 13.41
N GLY A 95 -4.12 -10.66 14.63
CA GLY A 95 -2.74 -11.01 14.94
C GLY A 95 -2.35 -12.37 14.39
N GLY A 96 -3.09 -13.41 14.73
CA GLY A 96 -2.89 -14.75 14.18
C GLY A 96 -2.93 -14.78 12.64
N ALA A 97 -3.87 -14.05 12.03
CA ALA A 97 -3.93 -13.90 10.57
C ALA A 97 -2.67 -13.23 10.00
N GLY A 98 -2.14 -12.20 10.67
CA GLY A 98 -0.88 -11.56 10.30
C GLY A 98 0.33 -12.51 10.41
N LEU A 99 0.37 -13.35 11.46
CA LEU A 99 1.40 -14.38 11.57
C LEU A 99 1.30 -15.41 10.44
N VAL A 100 0.08 -15.81 10.05
CA VAL A 100 -0.16 -16.70 8.90
C VAL A 100 0.35 -16.03 7.62
N LEU A 101 0.03 -14.75 7.37
CA LEU A 101 0.50 -14.00 6.20
C LEU A 101 2.04 -13.96 6.11
N GLY A 102 2.71 -13.66 7.22
CA GLY A 102 4.17 -13.60 7.27
C GLY A 102 4.84 -14.97 7.15
N SER A 103 4.16 -16.04 7.58
CA SER A 103 4.71 -17.41 7.55
C SER A 103 5.05 -17.89 6.15
N GLY A 104 4.30 -17.49 5.12
CA GLY A 104 4.60 -17.85 3.73
C GLY A 104 5.91 -17.26 3.22
N LEU A 105 6.30 -16.08 3.72
CA LEU A 105 7.58 -15.44 3.39
C LEU A 105 8.74 -16.08 4.15
N LEU A 106 8.53 -16.45 5.42
CA LEU A 106 9.54 -17.05 6.30
C LEU A 106 9.83 -18.52 5.95
N PHE A 107 8.77 -19.30 5.74
CA PHE A 107 8.81 -20.76 5.64
C PHE A 107 8.16 -21.23 4.33
N PRO A 108 8.79 -20.99 3.16
CA PRO A 108 8.16 -21.27 1.87
C PRO A 108 8.05 -22.76 1.52
N GLY A 109 8.72 -23.64 2.27
CA GLY A 109 8.74 -25.08 1.98
C GLY A 109 9.31 -25.37 0.59
N THR A 110 8.55 -26.11 -0.23
CA THR A 110 8.89 -26.44 -1.62
C THR A 110 8.44 -25.40 -2.63
N TYR A 111 7.66 -24.40 -2.22
CA TYR A 111 7.22 -23.32 -3.10
C TYR A 111 8.27 -22.21 -3.21
N THR A 112 8.19 -21.40 -4.26
CA THR A 112 8.93 -20.12 -4.27
C THR A 112 8.35 -19.19 -3.20
N ARG A 113 9.15 -18.24 -2.67
CA ARG A 113 8.67 -17.30 -1.63
C ARG A 113 7.41 -16.53 -2.04
N LEU A 114 7.29 -16.16 -3.31
CA LEU A 114 6.10 -15.46 -3.82
C LEU A 114 4.88 -16.38 -3.84
N GLN A 115 5.04 -17.63 -4.27
CA GLN A 115 3.97 -18.63 -4.28
C GLN A 115 3.51 -18.95 -2.85
N ALA A 116 4.45 -19.21 -1.95
CA ALA A 116 4.16 -19.43 -0.54
C ALA A 116 3.44 -18.21 0.09
N PHE A 117 3.88 -17.00 -0.25
CA PHE A 117 3.22 -15.77 0.17
C PHE A 117 1.78 -15.69 -0.35
N GLN A 118 1.53 -15.96 -1.63
CA GLN A 118 0.17 -15.97 -2.20
C GLN A 118 -0.77 -16.93 -1.45
N LEU A 119 -0.31 -18.16 -1.20
CA LEU A 119 -1.09 -19.16 -0.44
C LEU A 119 -1.38 -18.68 0.98
N SER A 120 -0.34 -18.21 1.68
CA SER A 120 -0.49 -17.71 3.03
C SER A 120 -1.42 -16.49 3.11
N ALA A 121 -1.37 -15.61 2.10
CA ALA A 121 -2.22 -14.43 2.01
C ALA A 121 -3.69 -14.81 1.84
N MET A 122 -3.99 -15.76 0.94
CA MET A 122 -5.36 -16.28 0.77
C MET A 122 -5.92 -16.88 2.07
N ARG A 123 -5.12 -17.69 2.77
CA ARG A 123 -5.52 -18.30 4.07
C ARG A 123 -5.77 -17.24 5.13
N SER A 124 -4.84 -16.29 5.27
CA SER A 124 -4.94 -15.23 6.26
C SER A 124 -6.13 -14.28 6.00
N LEU A 125 -6.45 -14.03 4.73
CA LEU A 125 -7.58 -13.18 4.36
C LEU A 125 -8.91 -13.84 4.75
N LYS A 126 -9.04 -15.16 4.63
CA LYS A 126 -10.22 -15.90 5.11
C LYS A 126 -10.43 -15.71 6.61
N ILE A 127 -9.35 -15.71 7.41
CA ILE A 127 -9.42 -15.44 8.86
C ILE A 127 -9.92 -14.02 9.09
N MET A 128 -9.35 -13.03 8.40
CA MET A 128 -9.74 -11.62 8.51
C MET A 128 -11.22 -11.39 8.17
N LEU A 129 -11.69 -11.98 7.07
CA LEU A 129 -13.09 -11.90 6.68
C LEU A 129 -14.00 -12.56 7.73
N GLY A 130 -13.57 -13.69 8.31
CA GLY A 130 -14.32 -14.40 9.35
C GLY A 130 -14.50 -13.61 10.65
N ILE A 131 -13.53 -12.78 11.05
CA ILE A 131 -13.61 -11.97 12.27
C ILE A 131 -14.22 -10.57 12.05
N SER A 132 -14.28 -10.09 10.80
CA SER A 132 -14.77 -8.74 10.48
C SER A 132 -16.17 -8.44 11.05
N PRO A 133 -17.16 -9.36 11.01
CA PRO A 133 -18.47 -9.14 11.62
C PRO A 133 -18.44 -8.90 13.14
N LEU A 134 -17.43 -9.44 13.85
CA LEU A 134 -17.33 -9.28 15.30
C LEU A 134 -16.99 -7.84 15.70
N PHE A 135 -16.23 -7.12 14.89
CA PHE A 135 -15.96 -5.69 15.14
C PHE A 135 -17.22 -4.85 15.01
N VAL A 136 -18.10 -5.20 14.07
CA VAL A 136 -19.40 -4.52 13.92
C VAL A 136 -20.26 -4.77 15.15
N ILE A 137 -20.32 -6.00 15.64
CA ILE A 137 -21.05 -6.34 16.86
C ILE A 137 -20.44 -5.63 18.08
N ALA A 138 -19.12 -5.62 18.22
CA ALA A 138 -18.43 -4.93 19.30
C ALA A 138 -18.72 -3.41 19.29
N GLY A 139 -18.65 -2.77 18.11
CA GLY A 139 -18.98 -1.35 17.96
C GLY A 139 -20.43 -1.04 18.31
N LEU A 140 -21.37 -1.93 17.98
CA LEU A 140 -22.77 -1.80 18.40
C LEU A 140 -22.89 -1.84 19.93
N ILE A 141 -22.22 -2.81 20.58
CA ILE A 141 -22.23 -2.92 22.05
C ILE A 141 -21.60 -1.68 22.70
N GLU A 142 -20.48 -1.19 22.16
CA GLU A 142 -19.81 0.00 22.68
C GLU A 142 -20.70 1.25 22.55
N SER A 143 -21.27 1.45 21.37
CA SER A 143 -21.96 2.70 21.05
C SER A 143 -23.36 2.79 21.62
N PHE A 144 -24.02 1.63 21.82
CA PHE A 144 -25.40 1.58 22.30
C PHE A 144 -25.52 1.07 23.74
N LEU A 145 -24.71 0.11 24.20
CA LEU A 145 -24.85 -0.47 25.54
C LEU A 145 -23.87 0.14 26.57
N THR A 146 -22.62 0.40 26.21
CA THR A 146 -21.55 0.74 27.18
C THR A 146 -21.74 2.10 27.86
N ARG A 147 -22.50 3.00 27.25
CA ARG A 147 -22.86 4.32 27.79
C ARG A 147 -23.89 4.30 28.93
N TYR A 148 -24.66 3.22 29.07
CA TYR A 148 -25.63 3.06 30.14
C TYR A 148 -24.94 2.47 31.38
N THR A 149 -24.15 3.30 32.08
CA THR A 149 -23.44 2.91 33.32
C THR A 149 -24.40 2.56 34.48
N GLU A 150 -25.69 2.89 34.34
CA GLU A 150 -26.75 2.56 35.32
C GLU A 150 -27.33 1.14 35.14
N VAL A 151 -26.90 0.40 34.11
CA VAL A 151 -27.32 -0.99 33.90
C VAL A 151 -26.77 -1.88 35.03
N PRO A 152 -27.59 -2.75 35.64
CA PRO A 152 -27.14 -3.63 36.70
C PRO A 152 -25.88 -4.43 36.33
N ASP A 153 -24.92 -4.48 37.25
CA ASP A 153 -23.62 -5.17 37.07
C ASP A 153 -23.78 -6.62 36.61
N ILE A 154 -24.83 -7.29 37.09
CA ILE A 154 -25.17 -8.67 36.72
C ILE A 154 -25.44 -8.79 35.23
N LEU A 155 -26.14 -7.83 34.62
CA LEU A 155 -26.43 -7.86 33.19
C LEU A 155 -25.17 -7.57 32.36
N ARG A 156 -24.33 -6.63 32.81
CA ARG A 156 -23.03 -6.35 32.19
C ARG A 156 -22.14 -7.60 32.22
N LEU A 157 -22.04 -8.23 33.38
CA LEU A 157 -21.26 -9.46 33.58
C LEU A 157 -21.80 -10.64 32.75
N PHE A 158 -23.13 -10.81 32.68
CA PHE A 158 -23.74 -11.85 31.85
C PHE A 158 -23.36 -11.69 30.37
N LEU A 159 -23.42 -10.47 29.82
CA LEU A 159 -23.03 -10.20 28.43
C LEU A 159 -21.54 -10.44 28.17
N ILE A 160 -20.68 -10.10 29.14
CA ILE A 160 -19.24 -10.42 29.10
C ILE A 160 -19.02 -11.93 29.02
N ILE A 161 -19.64 -12.70 29.92
CA ILE A 161 -19.51 -14.16 29.98
C ILE A 161 -20.07 -14.81 28.70
N LEU A 162 -21.20 -14.33 28.20
CA LEU A 162 -21.80 -14.81 26.95
C LEU A 162 -20.84 -14.62 25.77
N SER A 163 -20.27 -13.41 25.64
CA SER A 163 -19.32 -13.07 24.60
C SER A 163 -18.03 -13.89 24.72
N ALA A 164 -17.51 -14.05 25.94
CA ALA A 164 -16.31 -14.85 26.21
C ALA A 164 -16.53 -16.33 25.85
N THR A 165 -17.68 -16.88 26.23
CA THR A 165 -18.08 -18.25 25.93
C THR A 165 -18.19 -18.46 24.42
N PHE A 166 -18.77 -17.50 23.69
CA PHE A 166 -18.86 -17.55 22.24
C PHE A 166 -17.46 -17.56 21.59
N ILE A 167 -16.57 -16.64 21.97
CA ILE A 167 -15.22 -16.55 21.42
C ILE A 167 -14.42 -17.83 21.71
N ILE A 168 -14.36 -18.25 22.97
CA ILE A 168 -13.60 -19.43 23.39
C ILE A 168 -14.20 -20.69 22.75
N GLY A 169 -15.52 -20.81 22.73
CA GLY A 169 -16.22 -21.94 22.15
C GLY A 169 -15.97 -22.07 20.64
N TYR A 170 -16.18 -21.00 19.88
CA TYR A 170 -16.15 -21.05 18.41
C TYR A 170 -14.74 -20.95 17.81
N PHE A 171 -13.84 -20.12 18.38
CA PHE A 171 -12.51 -19.89 17.79
C PHE A 171 -11.39 -20.71 18.42
N VAL A 172 -11.59 -21.28 19.62
CA VAL A 172 -10.55 -22.06 20.32
C VAL A 172 -10.97 -23.52 20.46
N VAL A 173 -12.07 -23.79 21.16
CA VAL A 173 -12.49 -25.16 21.51
C VAL A 173 -12.97 -25.93 20.28
N TYR A 174 -13.85 -25.34 19.47
CA TYR A 174 -14.42 -26.02 18.30
C TYR A 174 -13.35 -26.42 17.25
N PRO A 175 -12.42 -25.53 16.83
CA PRO A 175 -11.35 -25.90 15.91
C PRO A 175 -10.40 -26.95 16.51
N TRP A 176 -10.11 -26.87 17.81
CA TRP A 176 -9.30 -27.88 18.51
C TRP A 176 -9.95 -29.27 18.51
N LEU A 177 -11.25 -29.34 18.83
CA LEU A 177 -12.02 -30.59 18.75
C LEU A 177 -12.07 -31.13 17.32
N LYS A 178 -12.24 -30.25 16.33
CA LYS A 178 -12.31 -30.66 14.93
C LYS A 178 -10.97 -31.16 14.39
N SER A 179 -9.87 -30.52 14.78
CA SER A 179 -8.52 -30.97 14.46
C SER A 179 -8.22 -32.37 15.01
N ARG A 180 -8.72 -32.71 16.20
CA ARG A 180 -8.56 -34.05 16.81
C ARG A 180 -9.48 -35.11 16.22
N SER A 181 -10.72 -34.75 15.87
CA SER A 181 -11.72 -35.69 15.33
C SER A 181 -11.61 -35.92 13.82
N GLY A 182 -10.82 -35.10 13.13
CA GLY A 182 -10.65 -35.17 11.68
C GLY A 182 -11.74 -34.46 10.90
N TYR A 183 -11.44 -34.17 9.63
CA TYR A 183 -12.36 -33.54 8.70
C TYR A 183 -13.11 -34.61 7.91
N SER A 184 -14.42 -34.43 7.75
CA SER A 184 -15.28 -35.36 6.98
C SER A 184 -14.99 -35.33 5.48
N GLN A 185 -14.43 -34.21 5.00
CA GLN A 185 -13.88 -34.07 3.66
C GLN A 185 -12.44 -33.58 3.78
N PRO A 186 -11.53 -34.01 2.89
CA PRO A 186 -10.18 -33.45 2.85
C PRO A 186 -10.28 -31.94 2.64
N LEU A 187 -9.47 -31.19 3.39
CA LEU A 187 -9.40 -29.74 3.21
C LEU A 187 -8.96 -29.45 1.78
N GLU A 188 -9.73 -28.63 1.08
CA GLU A 188 -9.37 -28.20 -0.28
C GLU A 188 -8.08 -27.37 -0.20
N GLU A 189 -6.98 -27.93 -0.70
CA GLU A 189 -5.73 -27.20 -0.79
C GLU A 189 -5.88 -26.07 -1.81
N GLU A 190 -5.56 -24.84 -1.41
CA GLU A 190 -5.47 -23.75 -2.37
C GLU A 190 -4.36 -24.10 -3.37
N LYS A 191 -4.74 -24.28 -4.64
CA LYS A 191 -3.78 -24.53 -5.72
C LYS A 191 -3.41 -23.22 -6.39
N ILE A 192 -2.11 -22.98 -6.54
CA ILE A 192 -1.62 -21.92 -7.42
C ILE A 192 -1.58 -22.49 -8.83
N ALA A 193 -2.04 -21.70 -9.82
CA ALA A 193 -1.82 -22.05 -11.21
C ALA A 193 -0.31 -22.23 -11.49
N ALA A 194 0.03 -23.20 -12.34
CA ALA A 194 1.41 -23.35 -12.77
C ALA A 194 1.89 -22.08 -13.48
N ASP A 195 3.16 -21.72 -13.28
CA ASP A 195 3.81 -20.59 -13.93
C ASP A 195 3.94 -20.87 -15.44
N SER A 196 2.87 -20.61 -16.21
CA SER A 196 2.93 -20.59 -17.67
C SER A 196 3.31 -19.18 -18.13
N TYR A 197 4.61 -18.86 -18.11
CA TYR A 197 5.07 -17.61 -18.71
C TYR A 197 5.06 -17.74 -20.23
N GLU A 198 4.05 -17.17 -20.87
CA GLU A 198 4.19 -16.81 -22.27
C GLU A 198 5.34 -15.79 -22.39
N PRO A 199 6.23 -15.94 -23.39
CA PRO A 199 7.29 -14.97 -23.60
C PRO A 199 6.70 -13.60 -23.91
N LEU A 200 7.39 -12.54 -23.51
CA LEU A 200 6.96 -11.17 -23.78
C LEU A 200 6.93 -10.94 -25.30
N GLN A 201 5.74 -10.74 -25.86
CA GLN A 201 5.55 -10.47 -27.28
C GLN A 201 5.53 -8.97 -27.52
N TYR A 202 6.43 -8.43 -28.35
CA TYR A 202 6.43 -7.00 -28.70
C TYR A 202 5.68 -6.71 -30.01
N ASN A 203 5.53 -7.73 -30.86
CA ASN A 203 5.02 -7.62 -32.22
C ASN A 203 3.56 -8.07 -32.30
N ARG A 204 2.72 -7.55 -31.40
CA ARG A 204 1.29 -7.88 -31.37
C ARG A 204 0.50 -6.70 -30.80
N ILE A 205 -0.72 -6.55 -31.31
CA ILE A 205 -1.72 -5.62 -30.79
C ILE A 205 -2.21 -6.10 -29.42
N LYS A 206 -2.10 -5.24 -28.41
CA LYS A 206 -2.46 -5.56 -27.01
C LYS A 206 -3.56 -4.68 -26.47
N SER A 207 -4.43 -5.28 -25.66
CA SER A 207 -5.36 -4.60 -24.77
C SER A 207 -4.63 -3.97 -23.57
N ASN A 208 -5.30 -3.04 -22.86
CA ASN A 208 -4.74 -2.44 -21.64
C ASN A 208 -4.43 -3.47 -20.54
N ALA A 209 -5.24 -4.51 -20.43
CA ALA A 209 -5.01 -5.59 -19.47
C ALA A 209 -3.75 -6.41 -19.81
N GLU A 210 -3.54 -6.73 -21.09
CA GLU A 210 -2.33 -7.41 -21.57
C GLU A 210 -1.08 -6.54 -21.40
N ILE A 211 -1.16 -5.24 -21.72
CA ILE A 211 -0.06 -4.29 -21.49
C ILE A 211 0.34 -4.25 -20.01
N LEU A 212 -0.65 -4.19 -19.11
CA LEU A 212 -0.39 -4.15 -17.68
C LEU A 212 0.22 -5.46 -17.19
N LYS A 213 -0.33 -6.62 -17.60
CA LYS A 213 0.22 -7.96 -17.33
C LYS A 213 1.68 -8.04 -17.74
N ASP A 214 2.00 -7.64 -18.97
CA ASP A 214 3.35 -7.71 -19.51
C ASP A 214 4.30 -6.70 -18.86
N ALA A 215 3.79 -5.54 -18.44
CA ALA A 215 4.56 -4.57 -17.68
C ALA A 215 4.98 -5.12 -16.31
N PHE A 216 4.05 -5.75 -15.58
CA PHE A 216 4.37 -6.44 -14.33
C PHE A 216 5.32 -7.61 -14.52
N LEU A 217 5.10 -8.43 -15.57
CA LEU A 217 5.98 -9.56 -15.88
C LEU A 217 7.40 -9.07 -16.21
N PHE A 218 7.54 -8.05 -17.06
CA PHE A 218 8.82 -7.45 -17.38
C PHE A 218 9.50 -6.90 -16.12
N TYR A 219 8.75 -6.18 -15.28
CA TYR A 219 9.30 -5.64 -14.04
C TYR A 219 9.80 -6.76 -13.12
N LYS A 220 9.04 -7.84 -12.95
CA LYS A 220 9.46 -9.04 -12.20
C LYS A 220 10.74 -9.64 -12.78
N LEU A 221 10.82 -9.85 -14.09
CA LEU A 221 11.98 -10.43 -14.77
C LEU A 221 13.24 -9.56 -14.71
N LYS A 222 13.08 -8.23 -14.65
CA LYS A 222 14.19 -7.26 -14.59
C LYS A 222 14.36 -6.62 -13.21
N ALA A 223 13.68 -7.12 -12.18
CA ALA A 223 13.69 -6.54 -10.83
C ALA A 223 15.11 -6.36 -10.28
N GLY A 224 15.98 -7.35 -10.47
CA GLY A 224 17.39 -7.27 -10.04
C GLY A 224 18.20 -6.15 -10.69
N LYS A 225 17.77 -5.61 -11.84
CA LYS A 225 18.42 -4.47 -12.52
C LYS A 225 17.73 -3.13 -12.24
N ILE A 226 16.45 -3.14 -11.85
CA ILE A 226 15.65 -1.93 -11.60
C ILE A 226 15.68 -1.55 -10.11
N MET A 227 15.49 -2.53 -9.22
CA MET A 227 15.33 -2.29 -7.78
C MET A 227 16.54 -1.62 -7.11
N PRO A 228 17.81 -1.92 -7.46
CA PRO A 228 18.95 -1.20 -6.88
C PRO A 228 18.93 0.30 -7.16
N TRP A 229 18.41 0.72 -8.31
CA TRP A 229 18.27 2.15 -8.63
C TRP A 229 17.13 2.78 -7.85
N VAL A 230 15.98 2.10 -7.75
CA VAL A 230 14.85 2.56 -6.94
C VAL A 230 15.29 2.77 -5.49
N LEU A 231 15.88 1.74 -4.86
CA LEU A 231 16.30 1.82 -3.47
C LEU A 231 17.47 2.79 -3.25
N GLY A 232 18.48 2.78 -4.12
CA GLY A 232 19.67 3.62 -3.98
C GLY A 232 19.36 5.10 -4.15
N VAL A 233 18.51 5.46 -5.12
CA VAL A 233 18.12 6.85 -5.34
C VAL A 233 17.20 7.35 -4.22
N SER A 234 16.24 6.54 -3.77
CA SER A 234 15.41 6.89 -2.61
C SER A 234 16.22 7.09 -1.33
N PHE A 235 17.21 6.20 -1.08
CA PHE A 235 18.11 6.31 0.06
C PHE A 235 18.91 7.62 -0.01
N ALA A 236 19.47 7.94 -1.18
CA ALA A 236 20.23 9.17 -1.38
C ALA A 236 19.38 10.43 -1.14
N ILE A 237 18.14 10.45 -1.65
CA ILE A 237 17.21 11.58 -1.41
C ILE A 237 16.91 11.73 0.08
N ALA A 238 16.56 10.62 0.76
CA ALA A 238 16.27 10.64 2.19
C ALA A 238 17.48 11.14 3.00
N LEU A 239 18.68 10.68 2.66
CA LEU A 239 19.90 11.11 3.33
C LEU A 239 20.17 12.61 3.09
N ILE A 240 20.05 13.09 1.86
CA ILE A 240 20.29 14.51 1.52
C ILE A 240 19.29 15.42 2.25
N GLN A 241 18.00 15.05 2.29
CA GLN A 241 16.99 15.86 2.98
C GLN A 241 17.25 15.94 4.50
N VAL A 242 17.64 14.82 5.13
CA VAL A 242 18.01 14.82 6.56
C VAL A 242 19.25 15.67 6.83
N LEU A 243 20.27 15.58 5.96
CA LEU A 243 21.50 16.37 6.09
C LEU A 243 21.25 17.88 5.90
N ARG A 244 20.22 18.25 5.13
CA ARG A 244 19.79 19.64 4.95
C ARG A 244 19.08 20.21 6.20
N ASN A 245 18.78 19.39 7.20
CA ASN A 245 17.95 19.74 8.36
C ASN A 245 16.60 20.37 7.96
N ASP A 246 16.04 19.97 6.81
CA ASP A 246 14.71 20.40 6.36
C ASP A 246 13.62 19.66 7.18
N PHE A 247 13.64 19.84 8.51
CA PHE A 247 12.66 19.28 9.44
C PHE A 247 11.35 20.08 9.38
N THR A 248 10.69 20.05 8.23
CA THR A 248 9.34 20.61 8.08
C THR A 248 8.35 19.47 8.20
N GLY A 249 7.88 19.23 9.43
CA GLY A 249 7.03 18.10 9.76
C GLY A 249 6.08 18.34 10.92
N ASP A 250 5.46 19.53 11.02
CA ASP A 250 4.23 19.67 11.80
C ASP A 250 3.06 19.14 10.97
N ALA A 251 2.95 17.82 10.88
CA ALA A 251 1.77 17.18 10.33
C ALA A 251 0.79 16.85 11.48
N GLN A 252 0.25 17.87 12.13
CA GLN A 252 -0.92 17.68 12.98
C GLN A 252 -2.16 17.55 12.09
N PHE A 253 -2.55 16.30 11.82
CA PHE A 253 -3.74 15.98 11.04
C PHE A 253 -5.00 16.07 11.92
N TYR A 254 -5.75 17.17 11.80
CA TYR A 254 -7.12 17.28 12.31
C TYR A 254 -8.10 17.35 11.12
N GLY A 255 -8.81 16.25 10.83
CA GLY A 255 -9.80 16.21 9.75
C GLY A 255 -10.55 14.87 9.67
N GLU A 256 -11.59 14.81 8.83
CA GLU A 256 -12.36 13.57 8.61
C GLU A 256 -11.56 12.52 7.83
N TRP A 257 -11.93 11.24 7.98
CA TRP A 257 -11.16 10.11 7.46
C TRP A 257 -10.95 10.12 5.93
N TRP A 258 -11.88 10.68 5.15
CA TRP A 258 -11.75 10.79 3.69
C TRP A 258 -10.80 11.93 3.29
N GLN A 259 -10.77 13.01 4.08
CA GLN A 259 -9.78 14.07 3.93
C GLN A 259 -8.39 13.51 4.24
N TYR A 260 -8.26 12.59 5.19
CA TYR A 260 -7.02 11.90 5.50
C TYR A 260 -6.49 11.07 4.31
N ILE A 261 -7.35 10.39 3.56
CA ILE A 261 -6.92 9.56 2.41
C ILE A 261 -6.33 10.44 1.30
N LEU A 262 -7.04 11.51 0.92
CA LEU A 262 -6.58 12.42 -0.12
C LEU A 262 -5.43 13.31 0.35
N SER A 263 -5.44 13.73 1.62
CA SER A 263 -4.34 14.52 2.20
C SER A 263 -3.07 13.69 2.35
N ASN A 264 -3.14 12.40 2.67
CA ASN A 264 -1.96 11.53 2.67
C ASN A 264 -1.37 11.36 1.27
N LEU A 265 -2.22 11.29 0.24
CA LEU A 265 -1.76 11.22 -1.14
C LEU A 265 -1.11 12.54 -1.57
N TYR A 266 -1.77 13.66 -1.27
CA TYR A 266 -1.23 14.99 -1.50
C TYR A 266 0.11 15.17 -0.77
N TYR A 267 0.16 14.86 0.53
CA TYR A 267 1.36 14.86 1.34
C TYR A 267 2.45 13.95 0.76
N ALA A 268 2.10 12.78 0.24
CA ALA A 268 3.06 11.87 -0.40
C ALA A 268 3.65 12.43 -1.71
N LEU A 269 2.97 13.37 -2.37
CA LEU A 269 3.42 14.01 -3.62
C LEU A 269 3.96 15.43 -3.42
N GLN A 270 3.71 16.03 -2.24
CA GLN A 270 4.12 17.39 -1.94
C GLN A 270 5.64 17.51 -1.92
N VAL A 271 6.10 18.60 -2.54
CA VAL A 271 7.49 19.02 -2.59
C VAL A 271 7.56 20.39 -1.93
N ASN A 272 8.48 20.57 -0.98
CA ASN A 272 8.49 21.76 -0.13
C ASN A 272 9.42 22.86 -0.66
N ASP A 273 10.37 22.52 -1.53
CA ASP A 273 11.36 23.46 -2.04
C ASP A 273 11.92 23.06 -3.41
N TYR A 274 12.49 24.04 -4.11
CA TYR A 274 13.08 23.88 -5.43
C TYR A 274 14.24 22.88 -5.50
N ALA A 275 15.07 22.78 -4.45
CA ALA A 275 16.17 21.84 -4.44
C ALA A 275 15.66 20.40 -4.28
N THR A 276 14.61 20.18 -3.48
CA THR A 276 13.94 18.88 -3.39
C THR A 276 13.22 18.51 -4.70
N ALA A 277 12.58 19.47 -5.37
CA ALA A 277 12.00 19.24 -6.70
C ALA A 277 13.05 18.81 -7.72
N LEU A 278 14.21 19.47 -7.73
CA LEU A 278 15.33 19.12 -8.60
C LEU A 278 15.87 17.71 -8.30
N LEU A 279 16.04 17.35 -7.03
CA LEU A 279 16.49 16.01 -6.63
C LEU A 279 15.52 14.92 -7.09
N LEU A 280 14.21 15.12 -6.88
CA LEU A 280 13.17 14.20 -7.32
C LEU A 280 13.08 14.11 -8.86
N ALA A 281 13.30 15.23 -9.55
CA ALA A 281 13.34 15.25 -11.01
C ALA A 281 14.51 14.43 -11.57
N ILE A 282 15.71 14.61 -11.01
CA ILE A 282 16.91 13.84 -11.40
C ILE A 282 16.69 12.34 -11.14
N ALA A 283 16.17 12.01 -9.98
CA ALA A 283 15.85 10.65 -9.58
C ALA A 283 14.86 9.95 -10.53
N SER A 284 13.75 10.64 -10.83
CA SER A 284 12.74 10.16 -11.78
C SER A 284 13.33 9.96 -13.17
N ALA A 285 14.17 10.90 -13.64
CA ALA A 285 14.84 10.79 -14.93
C ALA A 285 15.79 9.58 -15.00
N ILE A 286 16.55 9.31 -13.93
CA ILE A 286 17.43 8.14 -13.83
C ILE A 286 16.60 6.85 -13.96
N ILE A 287 15.52 6.72 -13.20
CA ILE A 287 14.69 5.51 -13.17
C ILE A 287 13.99 5.31 -14.51
N CYS A 288 13.39 6.36 -15.08
CA CYS A 288 12.75 6.32 -16.40
C CYS A 288 13.75 5.92 -17.49
N TYR A 289 14.93 6.56 -17.53
CA TYR A 289 15.97 6.24 -18.51
C TYR A 289 16.43 4.78 -18.41
N ARG A 290 16.71 4.30 -17.19
CA ARG A 290 17.14 2.92 -16.96
C ARG A 290 16.08 1.92 -17.42
N THR A 291 14.82 2.21 -17.12
CA THR A 291 13.71 1.32 -17.45
C THR A 291 13.43 1.31 -18.95
N PHE A 292 13.42 2.47 -19.61
CA PHE A 292 13.30 2.54 -21.07
C PHE A 292 14.45 1.85 -21.78
N LYS A 293 15.69 2.03 -21.31
CA LYS A 293 16.85 1.33 -21.86
C LYS A 293 16.67 -0.18 -21.77
N LEU A 294 16.32 -0.71 -20.60
CA LEU A 294 16.10 -2.15 -20.43
C LEU A 294 14.97 -2.67 -21.31
N SER A 295 13.88 -1.91 -21.44
CA SER A 295 12.74 -2.30 -22.29
C SER A 295 13.13 -2.34 -23.77
N HIS A 296 13.84 -1.32 -24.26
CA HIS A 296 14.35 -1.27 -25.63
C HIS A 296 15.35 -2.39 -25.92
N GLU A 297 16.34 -2.61 -25.04
CA GLU A 297 17.31 -3.69 -25.21
C GLU A 297 16.64 -5.06 -25.25
N ASN A 298 15.51 -5.24 -24.55
CA ASN A 298 14.75 -6.48 -24.59
C ASN A 298 13.87 -6.61 -25.84
N ALA A 299 13.23 -5.53 -26.29
CA ALA A 299 12.39 -5.52 -27.47
C ALA A 299 13.18 -5.76 -28.76
N TYR A 300 14.34 -5.11 -28.90
CA TYR A 300 15.16 -5.16 -30.12
C TYR A 300 16.36 -6.12 -30.02
N GLN A 301 16.57 -6.77 -28.87
CA GLN A 301 17.73 -7.64 -28.59
C GLN A 301 19.09 -6.98 -28.91
N GLN A 302 19.15 -5.65 -28.81
CA GLN A 302 20.32 -4.83 -29.14
C GLN A 302 20.68 -3.93 -27.97
N LYS A 303 21.95 -3.95 -27.55
CA LYS A 303 22.46 -3.02 -26.54
C LYS A 303 22.53 -1.59 -27.06
N VAL A 304 22.12 -0.63 -26.24
CA VAL A 304 22.15 0.80 -26.61
C VAL A 304 23.22 1.52 -25.78
N PRO A 305 24.17 2.24 -26.42
CA PRO A 305 25.14 3.05 -25.67
C PRO A 305 24.43 4.19 -24.93
N PHE A 306 25.05 4.68 -23.86
CA PHE A 306 24.54 5.86 -23.16
C PHE A 306 24.57 7.08 -24.10
N LYS A 307 23.49 7.83 -24.15
CA LYS A 307 23.35 9.03 -25.00
C LYS A 307 22.74 10.15 -24.17
N THR A 308 23.47 11.26 -24.06
CA THR A 308 23.19 12.39 -23.17
C THR A 308 21.86 13.08 -23.45
N GLY A 309 21.45 13.21 -24.72
CA GLY A 309 20.20 13.87 -25.10
C GLY A 309 18.93 13.24 -24.53
N TRP A 310 18.92 11.92 -24.29
CA TRP A 310 17.76 11.21 -23.74
C TRP A 310 17.58 11.46 -22.26
N PHE A 311 18.69 11.45 -21.53
CA PHE A 311 18.68 11.79 -20.11
C PHE A 311 18.19 13.23 -19.93
N SER A 312 18.65 14.15 -20.77
CA SER A 312 18.21 15.55 -20.76
C SER A 312 16.70 15.70 -21.01
N PHE A 313 16.10 14.91 -21.91
CA PHE A 313 14.65 14.93 -22.14
C PHE A 313 13.87 14.43 -20.92
N SER A 314 14.23 13.26 -20.38
CA SER A 314 13.60 12.73 -19.16
C SER A 314 13.76 13.66 -17.96
N LEU A 315 14.91 14.34 -17.86
CA LEU A 315 15.19 15.32 -16.83
C LEU A 315 14.33 16.58 -17.00
N LEU A 316 14.31 17.20 -18.18
CA LEU A 316 13.53 18.41 -18.45
C LEU A 316 12.04 18.17 -18.17
N LEU A 317 11.54 17.00 -18.58
CA LEU A 317 10.18 16.60 -18.31
C LEU A 317 9.88 16.46 -16.81
N SER A 318 10.75 15.73 -16.10
CA SER A 318 10.58 15.53 -14.66
C SER A 318 10.66 16.87 -13.92
N LEU A 319 11.53 17.79 -14.38
CA LEU A 319 11.59 19.16 -13.87
C LEU A 319 10.26 19.88 -14.08
N CYS A 320 9.70 19.89 -15.28
CA CYS A 320 8.39 20.52 -15.52
C CYS A 320 7.29 19.96 -14.59
N LEU A 321 7.29 18.65 -14.34
CA LEU A 321 6.33 18.03 -13.43
C LEU A 321 6.54 18.48 -11.98
N TYR A 322 7.73 18.30 -11.40
CA TYR A 322 7.97 18.63 -9.99
C TYR A 322 7.96 20.13 -9.70
N PHE A 323 8.41 20.97 -10.65
CA PHE A 323 8.20 22.40 -10.53
C PHE A 323 6.73 22.75 -10.66
N GLY A 324 5.96 22.13 -11.56
CA GLY A 324 4.51 22.29 -11.59
C GLY A 324 3.83 21.94 -10.26
N ILE A 325 4.26 20.86 -9.61
CA ILE A 325 3.78 20.44 -8.27
C ILE A 325 4.06 21.52 -7.22
N LEU A 326 5.20 22.23 -7.27
CA LEU A 326 5.51 23.32 -6.33
C LEU A 326 4.54 24.51 -6.42
N TRP A 327 3.96 24.75 -7.61
CA TRP A 327 3.08 25.88 -7.87
C TRP A 327 1.59 25.52 -7.81
N LEU A 328 1.27 24.24 -7.63
CA LEU A 328 -0.09 23.72 -7.70
C LEU A 328 -0.51 23.12 -6.36
N GLU A 329 -1.61 23.63 -5.83
CA GLU A 329 -2.18 23.20 -4.55
C GLU A 329 -3.28 22.14 -4.73
N ASP A 330 -3.42 21.25 -3.75
CA ASP A 330 -4.51 20.28 -3.62
C ASP A 330 -4.75 19.40 -4.88
N PHE A 331 -5.99 19.40 -5.37
CA PHE A 331 -6.45 18.55 -6.48
C PHE A 331 -5.75 18.90 -7.81
N SER A 332 -5.22 20.11 -7.95
CA SER A 332 -4.54 20.52 -9.18
C SER A 332 -3.23 19.74 -9.42
N THR A 333 -2.58 19.29 -8.35
CA THR A 333 -1.44 18.37 -8.40
C THR A 333 -1.82 17.01 -9.00
N LEU A 334 -3.05 16.53 -8.75
CA LEU A 334 -3.54 15.27 -9.32
C LEU A 334 -3.86 15.39 -10.81
N LEU A 335 -4.34 16.56 -11.26
CA LEU A 335 -4.57 16.84 -12.67
C LEU A 335 -3.28 16.81 -13.50
N LEU A 336 -2.14 17.26 -12.94
CA LEU A 336 -0.83 17.10 -13.60
C LEU A 336 -0.50 15.63 -13.89
N MET A 337 -0.95 14.71 -13.04
CA MET A 337 -0.65 13.29 -13.22
C MET A 337 -1.42 12.67 -14.39
N PHE A 338 -2.56 13.24 -14.83
CA PHE A 338 -3.35 12.70 -15.95
C PHE A 338 -2.63 12.74 -17.31
N GLY A 339 -1.56 13.54 -17.44
CA GLY A 339 -0.73 13.59 -18.65
C GLY A 339 0.49 12.68 -18.65
N SER A 340 0.78 11.99 -17.54
CA SER A 340 2.10 11.36 -17.33
C SER A 340 2.40 10.23 -18.32
N LEU A 341 1.43 9.39 -18.69
CA LEU A 341 1.62 8.33 -19.67
C LEU A 341 1.83 8.88 -21.08
N PHE A 342 1.10 9.92 -21.49
CA PHE A 342 1.28 10.58 -22.80
C PHE A 342 2.71 11.09 -22.96
N ILE A 343 3.17 11.74 -21.91
CA ILE A 343 4.51 12.26 -21.74
C ILE A 343 5.56 11.13 -21.83
N LEU A 344 5.37 10.03 -21.11
CA LEU A 344 6.29 8.89 -21.12
C LEU A 344 6.28 8.18 -22.48
N LEU A 345 5.12 8.07 -23.12
CA LEU A 345 4.95 7.52 -24.45
C LEU A 345 5.69 8.36 -25.50
N PHE A 346 5.59 9.68 -25.42
CA PHE A 346 6.37 10.59 -26.25
C PHE A 346 7.87 10.41 -26.01
N GLY A 347 8.29 10.34 -24.75
CA GLY A 347 9.67 10.09 -24.37
C GLY A 347 10.23 8.77 -24.90
N TYR A 348 9.44 7.68 -24.85
CA TYR A 348 9.85 6.40 -25.42
C TYR A 348 9.89 6.41 -26.95
N THR A 349 8.96 7.10 -27.59
CA THR A 349 8.93 7.27 -29.06
C THR A 349 10.20 7.96 -29.54
N LEU A 350 10.58 9.06 -28.86
CA LEU A 350 11.84 9.74 -29.10
C LEU A 350 13.01 8.77 -28.88
N PHE A 351 13.02 8.04 -27.77
CA PHE A 351 14.08 7.07 -27.44
C PHE A 351 14.30 6.01 -28.55
N VAL A 352 13.22 5.49 -29.14
CA VAL A 352 13.28 4.47 -30.20
C VAL A 352 13.73 5.06 -31.54
N ASN A 353 13.13 6.19 -31.96
CA ASN A 353 13.25 6.66 -33.34
C ASN A 353 14.54 7.44 -33.66
N ARG A 354 15.44 7.63 -32.68
CA ARG A 354 16.82 8.19 -32.81
C ARG A 354 16.94 9.60 -33.43
N HIS A 355 15.88 10.15 -34.02
CA HIS A 355 15.77 11.49 -34.60
C HIS A 355 14.66 12.29 -33.92
N SER A 356 14.69 13.62 -34.04
CA SER A 356 13.63 14.50 -33.54
C SER A 356 12.35 14.31 -34.37
N ILE A 357 11.27 13.88 -33.72
CA ILE A 357 9.95 13.75 -34.33
C ILE A 357 9.11 14.96 -33.94
N SER A 358 8.35 15.52 -34.90
CA SER A 358 7.40 16.59 -34.61
C SER A 358 6.26 16.06 -33.72
N PHE A 359 5.70 16.91 -32.87
CA PHE A 359 4.57 16.50 -32.02
C PHE A 359 3.40 15.96 -32.84
N TRP A 360 3.13 16.53 -34.02
CA TRP A 360 2.06 16.08 -34.90
C TRP A 360 2.29 14.66 -35.43
N ASN A 361 3.50 14.34 -35.87
CA ASN A 361 3.82 12.99 -36.35
C ASN A 361 3.74 11.98 -35.21
N PHE A 362 4.22 12.34 -34.02
CA PHE A 362 4.04 11.51 -32.84
C PHE A 362 2.55 11.26 -32.56
N TYR A 363 1.74 12.32 -32.55
CA TYR A 363 0.32 12.21 -32.30
C TYR A 363 -0.34 11.30 -33.33
N THR A 364 -0.16 11.52 -34.62
CA THR A 364 -0.82 10.73 -35.67
C THR A 364 -0.35 9.27 -35.70
N GLU A 365 0.95 9.00 -35.54
CA GLU A 365 1.52 7.66 -35.65
C GLU A 365 1.34 6.83 -34.37
N THR A 366 1.36 7.47 -33.20
CA THR A 366 1.44 6.77 -31.90
C THR A 366 0.16 6.90 -31.07
N ILE A 367 -0.63 7.98 -31.21
CA ILE A 367 -1.80 8.25 -30.35
C ILE A 367 -3.13 8.29 -31.11
N GLY A 368 -3.19 8.96 -32.27
CA GLY A 368 -4.39 9.67 -32.75
C GLY A 368 -5.63 8.81 -32.93
N ALA A 369 -5.49 7.58 -33.43
CA ALA A 369 -6.61 6.65 -33.60
C ALA A 369 -6.98 5.90 -32.30
N ARG A 370 -6.21 6.06 -31.22
CA ARG A 370 -6.22 5.22 -30.01
C ARG A 370 -6.14 6.02 -28.72
N THR A 371 -6.48 7.30 -28.79
CA THR A 371 -6.53 8.21 -27.65
C THR A 371 -7.30 7.62 -26.46
N GLY A 372 -8.42 6.92 -26.72
CA GLY A 372 -9.19 6.23 -25.68
C GLY A 372 -8.42 5.11 -24.97
N GLN A 373 -7.56 4.37 -25.68
CA GLN A 373 -6.70 3.35 -25.08
C GLN A 373 -5.67 3.97 -24.14
N VAL A 374 -5.03 5.08 -24.58
CA VAL A 374 -4.04 5.81 -23.77
C VAL A 374 -4.68 6.36 -22.50
N PHE A 375 -5.83 7.01 -22.59
CA PHE A 375 -6.56 7.51 -21.41
C PHE A 375 -7.04 6.38 -20.50
N GLY A 376 -7.54 5.28 -21.07
CA GLY A 376 -7.93 4.11 -20.30
C GLY A 376 -6.77 3.50 -19.51
N LEU A 377 -5.60 3.37 -20.15
CA LEU A 377 -4.41 2.84 -19.48
C LEU A 377 -3.87 3.80 -18.42
N GLN A 378 -3.85 5.10 -18.71
CA GLN A 378 -3.52 6.15 -17.75
C GLN A 378 -4.40 6.06 -16.50
N PHE A 379 -5.71 5.94 -16.66
CA PHE A 379 -6.65 5.84 -15.54
C PHE A 379 -6.38 4.60 -14.68
N ILE A 380 -6.20 3.43 -15.32
CA ILE A 380 -5.87 2.18 -14.60
C ILE A 380 -4.55 2.33 -13.84
N LEU A 381 -3.53 2.91 -14.45
CA LEU A 381 -2.23 3.11 -13.83
C LEU A 381 -2.29 4.12 -12.66
N LEU A 382 -3.09 5.19 -12.75
CA LEU A 382 -3.29 6.12 -11.64
C LEU A 382 -4.04 5.47 -10.48
N LEU A 383 -5.07 4.68 -10.76
CA LEU A 383 -5.82 3.95 -9.72
C LEU A 383 -4.93 2.91 -9.01
N LEU A 384 -4.05 2.25 -9.78
CA LEU A 384 -3.03 1.37 -9.24
C LEU A 384 -2.04 2.14 -8.35
N SER A 385 -1.48 3.26 -8.82
CA SER A 385 -0.59 4.12 -8.03
C SER A 385 -1.23 4.58 -6.73
N PHE A 386 -2.47 5.03 -6.81
CA PHE A 386 -3.24 5.48 -5.65
C PHE A 386 -3.36 4.37 -4.62
N SER A 387 -3.76 3.17 -5.05
CA SER A 387 -3.89 2.01 -4.17
C SER A 387 -2.56 1.59 -3.55
N PHE A 388 -1.48 1.57 -4.35
CA PHE A 388 -0.13 1.22 -3.87
C PHE A 388 0.41 2.24 -2.85
N LEU A 389 0.25 3.54 -3.13
CA LEU A 389 0.69 4.60 -2.23
C LEU A 389 -0.08 4.54 -0.91
N LEU A 390 -1.41 4.34 -0.93
CA LEU A 390 -2.19 4.22 0.30
C LEU A 390 -1.79 3.03 1.17
N ILE A 391 -1.53 1.88 0.55
CA ILE A 391 -1.17 0.65 1.28
C ILE A 391 0.26 0.72 1.81
N LEU A 392 1.19 1.27 1.03
CA LEU A 392 2.60 1.28 1.39
C LEU A 392 2.96 2.46 2.30
N SER A 393 2.46 3.68 2.08
CA SER A 393 2.93 4.84 2.84
C SER A 393 2.31 4.94 4.23
N ALA A 394 0.98 4.97 4.33
CA ALA A 394 0.31 5.34 5.58
C ALA A 394 0.49 4.31 6.71
N PRO A 395 0.32 2.99 6.47
CA PRO A 395 0.63 2.00 7.50
C PRO A 395 2.12 2.02 7.87
N LEU A 396 3.03 1.96 6.89
CA LEU A 396 4.46 1.84 7.20
C LEU A 396 5.00 3.01 7.98
N ILE A 397 4.63 4.24 7.58
CA ILE A 397 5.00 5.45 8.31
C ILE A 397 4.45 5.37 9.73
N TYR A 398 3.19 4.96 9.92
CA TYR A 398 2.60 4.80 11.25
C TYR A 398 3.33 3.76 12.12
N MET A 399 3.64 2.57 11.60
CA MET A 399 4.39 1.56 12.36
C MET A 399 5.75 2.09 12.76
N TYR A 400 6.46 2.68 11.80
CA TYR A 400 7.78 3.18 12.03
C TYR A 400 7.78 4.34 13.05
N SER A 401 6.93 5.34 12.86
CA SER A 401 6.79 6.47 13.78
C SER A 401 6.39 6.01 15.18
N SER A 402 5.47 5.03 15.27
CA SER A 402 5.07 4.45 16.56
C SER A 402 6.25 3.75 17.25
N VAL A 403 6.98 2.87 16.55
CA VAL A 403 8.14 2.17 17.12
C VAL A 403 9.20 3.15 17.63
N LEU A 404 9.43 4.25 16.93
CA LEU A 404 10.43 5.22 17.37
C LEU A 404 9.95 6.04 18.53
N GLN A 405 8.70 6.52 18.50
CA GLN A 405 8.10 7.25 19.61
C GLN A 405 8.08 6.40 20.90
N TRP A 406 8.07 5.07 20.78
CA TRP A 406 8.18 4.17 21.93
C TRP A 406 9.61 4.03 22.46
N ASN A 407 10.62 4.15 21.60
CA ASN A 407 12.01 3.84 21.95
C ASN A 407 12.89 5.09 22.13
N PHE A 408 12.41 6.26 21.69
CA PHE A 408 13.20 7.46 21.65
C PHE A 408 12.39 8.69 22.06
N SER A 409 13.03 9.62 22.76
CA SER A 409 12.38 10.87 23.19
C SER A 409 12.14 11.80 22.01
N ALA A 410 10.98 12.46 22.01
CA ALA A 410 10.65 13.48 21.01
C ALA A 410 11.61 14.67 21.04
N ASP A 411 12.38 14.85 22.11
CA ASP A 411 13.27 15.99 22.33
C ASP A 411 14.70 15.76 21.80
N ASP A 412 15.06 14.54 21.42
CA ASP A 412 16.42 14.23 20.94
C ASP A 412 16.57 14.46 19.42
N LYS A 413 17.53 15.31 19.05
CA LYS A 413 17.78 15.69 17.65
C LYS A 413 18.22 14.51 16.78
N TRP A 414 19.00 13.58 17.32
CA TRP A 414 19.48 12.41 16.56
C TRP A 414 18.34 11.45 16.24
N THR A 415 17.50 11.20 17.23
CA THR A 415 16.24 10.47 17.08
C THR A 415 15.37 11.07 15.99
N GLN A 416 15.11 12.38 16.03
CA GLN A 416 14.30 13.05 15.01
C GLN A 416 14.90 12.90 13.60
N GLY A 417 16.22 12.98 13.47
CA GLY A 417 16.92 12.75 12.21
C GLY A 417 16.72 11.34 11.66
N ILE A 418 16.79 10.32 12.52
CA ILE A 418 16.52 8.92 12.13
C ILE A 418 15.05 8.78 11.71
N VAL A 419 14.11 9.31 12.49
CA VAL A 419 12.67 9.29 12.19
C VAL A 419 12.40 9.87 10.81
N HIS A 420 12.90 11.07 10.58
CA HIS A 420 12.66 11.76 9.33
C HIS A 420 13.29 11.05 8.12
N PHE A 421 14.48 10.45 8.30
CA PHE A 421 15.13 9.67 7.25
C PHE A 421 14.22 8.58 6.70
N PHE A 422 13.70 7.73 7.58
CA PHE A 422 12.90 6.58 7.17
C PHE A 422 11.51 7.00 6.68
N GLU A 423 10.92 8.05 7.24
CA GLU A 423 9.68 8.62 6.73
C GLU A 423 9.83 9.06 5.25
N ILE A 424 10.85 9.87 4.96
CA ILE A 424 11.18 10.29 3.59
C ILE A 424 11.51 9.07 2.74
N PHE A 425 12.34 8.16 3.23
CA PHE A 425 12.74 6.97 2.48
C PHE A 425 11.55 6.11 2.09
N ILE A 426 10.63 5.82 3.02
CA ILE A 426 9.42 5.03 2.76
C ILE A 426 8.52 5.75 1.75
N LYS A 427 8.30 7.06 1.91
CA LYS A 427 7.52 7.89 0.98
C LYS A 427 8.09 7.84 -0.43
N VAL A 428 9.40 8.09 -0.57
CA VAL A 428 10.09 8.16 -1.86
C VAL A 428 10.21 6.78 -2.52
N VAL A 429 10.51 5.72 -1.76
CA VAL A 429 10.49 4.33 -2.27
C VAL A 429 9.10 3.94 -2.76
N SER A 430 8.05 4.25 -2.01
CA SER A 430 6.67 3.89 -2.40
C SER A 430 6.29 4.49 -3.76
N PHE A 431 6.68 5.74 -4.01
CA PHE A 431 6.51 6.38 -5.31
C PHE A 431 7.35 5.72 -6.41
N TYR A 432 8.63 5.49 -6.16
CA TYR A 432 9.54 4.92 -7.16
C TYR A 432 9.40 3.42 -7.41
N LEU A 433 8.65 2.69 -6.58
CA LEU A 433 8.23 1.32 -6.90
C LEU A 433 7.23 1.28 -8.05
N VAL A 434 6.41 2.33 -8.22
CA VAL A 434 5.34 2.37 -9.23
C VAL A 434 5.83 2.99 -10.55
N LEU A 435 6.74 3.96 -10.49
CA LEU A 435 7.25 4.67 -11.68
C LEU A 435 7.76 3.72 -12.80
N PRO A 436 8.53 2.65 -12.53
CA PRO A 436 8.93 1.70 -13.56
C PRO A 436 7.75 1.06 -14.30
N ILE A 437 6.64 0.77 -13.62
CA ILE A 437 5.45 0.17 -14.23
C ILE A 437 4.85 1.12 -15.28
N PHE A 438 4.79 2.43 -14.97
CA PHE A 438 4.35 3.45 -15.94
C PHE A 438 5.27 3.48 -17.15
N THR A 439 6.59 3.51 -16.91
CA THR A 439 7.61 3.56 -17.97
C THR A 439 7.56 2.32 -18.87
N ILE A 440 7.40 1.13 -18.30
CA ILE A 440 7.29 -0.12 -19.06
C ILE A 440 5.96 -0.17 -19.82
N SER A 441 4.86 0.26 -19.19
CA SER A 441 3.54 0.30 -19.84
C SER A 441 3.54 1.24 -21.04
N ALA A 442 4.19 2.41 -20.95
CA ALA A 442 4.39 3.30 -22.08
C ALA A 442 5.16 2.64 -23.22
N SER A 443 6.18 1.84 -22.89
CA SER A 443 6.97 1.10 -23.88
C SER A 443 6.15 0.01 -24.60
N PHE A 444 5.36 -0.78 -23.88
CA PHE A 444 4.50 -1.79 -24.51
C PHE A 444 3.36 -1.15 -25.31
N LEU A 445 2.79 -0.05 -24.82
CA LEU A 445 1.79 0.71 -25.53
C LEU A 445 2.35 1.27 -26.86
N PHE A 446 3.58 1.76 -26.86
CA PHE A 446 4.27 2.17 -28.09
C PHE A 446 4.34 1.05 -29.12
N HIS A 447 4.83 -0.14 -28.72
CA HIS A 447 4.98 -1.28 -29.64
C HIS A 447 3.63 -1.77 -30.16
N SER A 448 2.63 -1.89 -29.28
CA SER A 448 1.26 -2.21 -29.68
C SER A 448 0.72 -1.18 -30.67
N ASN A 449 0.93 0.11 -30.42
CA ASN A 449 0.45 1.17 -31.30
C ASN A 449 1.19 1.20 -32.64
N ARG A 450 2.49 0.90 -32.64
CA ARG A 450 3.27 0.78 -33.87
C ARG A 450 2.80 -0.40 -34.71
N GLU A 451 2.51 -1.54 -34.09
CA GLU A 451 2.04 -2.73 -34.79
C GLU A 451 0.71 -2.45 -35.51
N ILE A 452 -0.25 -1.80 -34.84
CA ILE A 452 -1.52 -1.45 -35.48
C ILE A 452 -1.32 -0.44 -36.64
N ALA A 453 -0.34 0.48 -36.54
CA ALA A 453 -0.10 1.50 -37.58
C ALA A 453 0.66 0.96 -38.80
N SER A 454 1.64 0.07 -38.58
CA SER A 454 2.58 -0.40 -39.60
C SER A 454 2.30 -1.81 -40.11
N ALA A 455 1.60 -2.63 -39.30
CA ALA A 455 1.36 -4.06 -39.50
C ALA A 455 2.63 -4.84 -39.83
N GLU A 456 3.76 -4.47 -39.21
CA GLU A 456 5.07 -5.06 -39.50
C GLU A 456 5.09 -6.57 -39.22
N SER A 457 4.51 -7.02 -38.11
CA SER A 457 4.49 -8.45 -37.77
C SER A 457 3.63 -9.22 -38.77
N LEU A 458 2.43 -8.70 -39.07
CA LEU A 458 1.52 -9.35 -40.01
C LEU A 458 2.12 -9.45 -41.41
N LYS A 459 2.80 -8.38 -41.89
CA LYS A 459 3.49 -8.41 -43.19
C LYS A 459 4.57 -9.49 -43.21
N LYS A 460 5.36 -9.58 -42.14
CA LYS A 460 6.41 -10.59 -42.01
C LYS A 460 5.84 -12.01 -41.97
N ASP A 461 4.76 -12.22 -41.22
CA ASP A 461 4.08 -13.52 -41.13
C ASP A 461 3.51 -13.94 -42.50
N ILE A 462 2.96 -12.99 -43.28
CA ILE A 462 2.49 -13.23 -44.66
C ILE A 462 3.65 -13.58 -45.59
N GLU A 463 4.81 -12.91 -45.47
CA GLU A 463 6.02 -13.24 -46.26
C GLU A 463 6.56 -14.64 -45.92
N GLU A 464 6.50 -15.05 -44.66
CA GLU A 464 6.92 -16.39 -44.20
C GLU A 464 5.96 -17.51 -44.63
N LEU A 465 4.71 -17.19 -44.98
CA LEU A 465 3.69 -18.14 -45.41
C LEU A 465 3.83 -18.64 -46.86
N ASP A 466 4.88 -18.24 -47.59
CA ASP A 466 5.26 -18.65 -48.96
C ASP A 466 4.16 -19.38 -49.78
N PHE A 467 3.25 -18.59 -50.35
CA PHE A 467 2.21 -19.09 -51.25
C PHE A 467 2.76 -19.63 -52.60
N THR A 468 4.07 -19.61 -52.84
CA THR A 468 4.67 -20.11 -54.10
C THR A 468 4.99 -21.61 -54.10
N LYS A 469 4.75 -22.32 -52.98
CA LYS A 469 4.86 -23.79 -52.88
C LYS A 469 3.54 -24.56 -53.00
N ALA A 470 2.44 -23.91 -53.36
CA ALA A 470 1.13 -24.56 -53.56
C ALA A 470 0.91 -24.96 -55.02
#